data_AF-A0A699TWW1-F1
#
_entry.id   AF-A0A699TWW1-F1
#
_cell.length_a   1.000
_cell.length_b   1.000
_cell.length_c   1.000
_cell.angle_alpha   90.00
_cell.angle_beta   90.00
_cell.angle_gamma   90.00
#
_symmetry.space_group_name_H-M   'P 1'
#
loop_
_entity.id
_entity.type
_entity.pdbx_description
1 polymer ?
#
loop_
_entity_poly.entity_id
_entity_poly.type
_entity_poly.pdbx_seq_one_letter_code
_entity_poly.pdbx_strand_id
1 'polypeptide(L)'
;MQEELHEFERLEEEGIDFEESFAPTAFLNGNLREEVYVSQPNGFVDADNPNHVYKLKKALYGLKQAPRAWYDMLSLFLLYQDFSKGSVDPTLFIRRNGNDLLL
;
A
#
# COMPACT_ATOMS: atom_id res chain seq x y z
N MET A 1 -27.76 -19.64 -48.05
CA MET A 1 -27.99 -20.53 -46.90
C MET A 1 -26.80 -20.35 -45.97
N GLN A 2 -26.86 -19.64 -44.87
CA GLN A 2 -27.88 -18.82 -44.21
C GLN A 2 -27.09 -17.80 -43.35
N GLU A 3 -27.45 -16.51 -43.41
CA GLU A 3 -27.97 -15.69 -42.28
C GLU A 3 -26.92 -15.48 -41.18
N GLU A 4 -26.24 -14.33 -41.13
CA GLU A 4 -26.73 -13.11 -40.45
C GLU A 4 -27.57 -13.43 -39.21
N LEU A 5 -26.97 -13.44 -38.02
CA LEU A 5 -27.59 -13.00 -36.78
C LEU A 5 -26.43 -12.58 -35.87
N HIS A 6 -26.12 -11.28 -35.84
CA HIS A 6 -26.57 -10.37 -34.78
C HIS A 6 -25.70 -10.45 -33.52
N GLU A 7 -25.34 -9.27 -33.02
CA GLU A 7 -24.56 -8.98 -31.80
C GLU A 7 -23.02 -8.92 -31.97
N PHE A 8 -22.61 -8.13 -32.96
CA PHE A 8 -21.80 -6.95 -32.63
C PHE A 8 -22.54 -6.15 -31.56
N GLU A 9 -22.28 -6.46 -30.28
CA GLU A 9 -22.47 -5.67 -29.06
C GLU A 9 -22.49 -6.63 -27.86
N ARG A 10 -21.32 -7.00 -27.34
CA ARG A 10 -21.18 -7.25 -25.90
C ARG A 10 -20.38 -6.11 -25.32
N LEU A 11 -21.15 -5.07 -24.97
CA LEU A 11 -21.00 -4.18 -23.83
C LEU A 11 -19.61 -4.15 -23.19
N GLU A 12 -18.96 -2.99 -23.33
CA GLU A 12 -18.01 -2.44 -22.36
C GLU A 12 -18.57 -2.61 -20.94
N GLU A 13 -18.03 -3.56 -20.16
CA GLU A 13 -18.05 -3.58 -18.69
C GLU A 13 -17.01 -4.64 -18.27
N GLU A 14 -15.74 -4.45 -18.64
CA GLU A 14 -14.67 -5.05 -17.83
C GLU A 14 -14.25 -3.98 -16.83
N GLY A 15 -14.86 -4.09 -15.65
CA GLY A 15 -14.58 -3.25 -14.50
C GLY A 15 -13.09 -3.18 -14.22
N ILE A 16 -12.70 -2.09 -13.56
CA ILE A 16 -11.34 -1.87 -13.08
C ILE A 16 -10.83 -3.17 -12.45
N ASP A 17 -9.82 -3.78 -13.08
CA ASP A 17 -9.14 -4.95 -12.53
C ASP A 17 -8.45 -4.49 -11.23
N PHE A 18 -9.05 -4.84 -10.10
CA PHE A 18 -8.59 -4.45 -8.76
C PHE A 18 -7.39 -5.27 -8.28
N GLU A 19 -6.81 -6.12 -9.13
CA GLU A 19 -5.59 -6.86 -8.85
C GLU A 19 -4.34 -5.98 -9.09
N GLU A 20 -3.76 -5.57 -7.96
CA GLU A 20 -2.31 -5.41 -7.75
C GLU A 20 -1.52 -4.39 -8.59
N SER A 21 -1.54 -3.11 -8.20
CA SER A 21 -0.42 -2.22 -8.59
C SER A 21 0.11 -1.25 -7.53
N PHE A 22 -0.41 -1.21 -6.30
CA PHE A 22 0.10 -0.23 -5.32
C PHE A 22 0.29 -0.69 -3.87
N ALA A 23 0.00 -1.95 -3.51
CA ALA A 23 0.09 -2.39 -2.11
C ALA A 23 1.43 -3.03 -1.70
N PRO A 24 2.07 -3.93 -2.50
CA PRO A 24 3.24 -4.67 -2.01
C PRO A 24 4.46 -3.76 -1.74
N THR A 25 4.69 -2.77 -2.61
CA THR A 25 5.80 -1.81 -2.48
C THR A 25 5.52 -0.70 -1.48
N ALA A 26 4.25 -0.39 -1.23
CA ALA A 26 3.81 0.58 -0.25
C ALA A 26 4.31 0.22 1.16
N PHE A 27 4.14 -1.03 1.58
CA PHE A 27 4.53 -1.48 2.92
C PHE A 27 6.04 -1.36 3.18
N LEU A 28 6.87 -1.52 2.14
CA LEU A 28 8.34 -1.49 2.25
C LEU A 28 8.90 -0.11 2.65
N ASN A 29 8.09 0.95 2.54
CA ASN A 29 8.52 2.31 2.87
C ASN A 29 8.16 2.76 4.29
N GLY A 30 7.26 2.03 4.97
CA GLY A 30 6.80 2.35 6.32
C GLY A 30 7.93 2.24 7.35
N ASN A 31 8.13 3.29 8.15
CA ASN A 31 9.05 3.24 9.28
C ASN A 31 8.41 2.45 10.43
N LEU A 32 9.17 1.52 11.02
CA LEU A 32 8.74 0.81 12.21
C LEU A 32 8.93 1.71 13.44
N ARG A 33 7.88 1.85 14.26
CA ARG A 33 7.97 2.53 15.56
C ARG A 33 8.70 1.68 16.60
N GLU A 34 8.57 0.37 16.46
CA GLU A 34 9.11 -0.63 17.38
C GLU A 34 10.32 -1.32 16.73
N GLU A 35 11.22 -1.83 17.56
CA GLU A 35 12.34 -2.64 17.08
C GLU A 35 11.86 -4.06 16.78
N VAL A 36 11.97 -4.46 15.52
CA VAL A 36 11.56 -5.78 15.06
C VAL A 36 12.79 -6.52 14.59
N TYR A 37 12.97 -7.71 15.16
CA TYR A 37 14.08 -8.60 14.83
C TYR A 37 13.54 -9.85 14.13
N VAL A 38 14.25 -10.32 13.12
CA VAL A 38 13.91 -11.54 12.39
C VAL A 38 15.11 -12.48 12.37
N SER A 39 14.82 -13.79 12.36
CA SER A 39 15.87 -14.80 12.14
C SER A 39 16.52 -14.60 10.78
N GLN A 40 17.77 -15.04 10.66
CA GLN A 40 18.49 -14.98 9.40
C GLN A 40 17.78 -15.88 8.37
N PRO A 41 17.42 -15.37 7.19
CA PRO A 41 16.80 -16.18 6.16
C PRO A 41 17.81 -17.17 5.59
N ASN A 42 17.30 -18.32 5.15
CA ASN A 42 18.11 -19.34 4.51
C ASN A 42 18.86 -18.73 3.30
N GLY A 43 20.18 -18.91 3.25
CA GLY A 43 21.05 -18.33 2.21
C GLY A 43 21.67 -16.97 2.55
N PHE A 44 21.28 -16.34 3.66
CA PHE A 44 21.85 -15.08 4.18
C PHE A 44 22.35 -15.21 5.63
N VAL A 45 22.61 -16.44 6.07
CA VAL A 45 23.17 -16.70 7.39
C VAL A 45 24.63 -16.28 7.39
N ASP A 46 25.00 -15.40 8.32
CA ASP A 46 26.38 -15.05 8.62
C ASP A 46 27.09 -16.26 9.24
N ALA A 47 28.15 -16.73 8.58
CA ALA A 47 28.92 -17.89 9.01
C ALA A 47 29.69 -17.63 10.32
N ASP A 48 30.13 -16.39 10.55
CA ASP A 48 30.86 -16.00 11.75
C ASP A 48 29.90 -15.76 12.92
N ASN A 49 28.64 -15.41 12.62
CA ASN A 49 27.61 -15.11 13.61
C ASN A 49 26.28 -15.86 13.34
N PRO A 50 26.26 -17.20 13.41
CA PRO A 50 25.09 -18.00 13.01
C PRO A 50 23.85 -17.75 13.89
N ASN A 51 24.04 -17.31 15.13
CA ASN A 51 22.96 -17.06 16.09
C ASN A 51 22.47 -15.61 16.10
N HIS A 52 22.99 -14.74 15.23
CA HIS A 52 22.51 -13.37 15.14
C HIS A 52 21.11 -13.30 14.52
N VAL A 53 20.46 -12.18 14.77
CA VAL A 53 19.16 -11.81 14.20
C VAL A 53 19.30 -10.47 13.49
N TYR A 54 18.51 -10.27 12.43
CA TYR A 54 18.51 -9.02 11.70
C TYR A 54 17.47 -8.06 12.25
N LYS A 55 17.89 -6.81 12.51
CA LYS A 55 16.97 -5.72 12.85
C LYS A 55 16.37 -5.13 11.59
N LEU A 56 15.04 -5.11 11.50
CA LEU A 56 14.34 -4.49 10.39
C LEU A 56 14.39 -2.97 10.50
N LYS A 57 14.88 -2.32 9.43
CA LYS A 57 14.87 -0.85 9.30
C LYS A 57 13.53 -0.30 8.78
N LYS A 58 12.76 -1.15 8.10
CA LYS A 58 11.49 -0.83 7.44
C LYS A 58 10.50 -1.96 7.67
N ALA A 59 9.21 -1.64 7.55
CA ALA A 59 8.18 -2.65 7.61
C ALA A 59 8.30 -3.60 6.41
N LEU A 60 8.26 -4.90 6.69
CA LEU A 60 8.15 -5.94 5.68
C LEU A 60 6.69 -6.38 5.55
N TYR A 61 6.33 -6.88 4.38
CA TYR A 61 5.05 -7.54 4.17
C TYR A 61 4.84 -8.69 5.18
N GLY A 62 3.59 -8.91 5.59
CA GLY A 62 3.23 -9.95 6.57
C GLY A 62 3.47 -9.58 8.03
N LEU A 63 4.15 -8.46 8.31
CA LEU A 63 4.24 -7.92 9.67
C LEU A 63 2.91 -7.31 10.10
N LYS A 64 2.44 -7.63 11.31
CA LYS A 64 1.18 -7.08 11.87
C LYS A 64 1.20 -5.55 11.95
N GLN A 65 2.37 -4.97 12.12
CA GLN A 65 2.60 -3.53 12.21
C GLN A 65 2.80 -2.84 10.85
N ALA A 66 3.00 -3.59 9.76
CA ALA A 66 3.24 -3.01 8.44
C ALA A 66 2.08 -2.12 7.94
N PRO A 67 0.80 -2.50 8.09
CA PRO A 67 -0.31 -1.64 7.70
C PRO A 67 -0.32 -0.30 8.44
N ARG A 68 0.01 -0.33 9.74
CA ARG A 68 0.07 0.89 10.55
C ARG A 68 1.23 1.79 10.15
N ALA A 69 2.43 1.21 9.99
CA ALA A 69 3.62 1.92 9.56
C ALA A 69 3.41 2.60 8.19
N TRP A 70 2.68 1.94 7.30
CA TRP A 70 2.32 2.50 6.01
C TRP A 70 1.30 3.65 6.12
N TYR A 71 0.21 3.46 6.85
CA TYR A 71 -0.80 4.51 7.05
C TYR A 71 -0.20 5.78 7.66
N ASP A 72 0.71 5.64 8.63
CA ASP A 72 1.38 6.79 9.24
C ASP A 72 2.26 7.53 8.23
N MET A 73 3.01 6.82 7.38
CA MET A 73 3.84 7.42 6.34
C MET A 73 2.98 8.14 5.29
N LEU A 74 1.91 7.48 4.79
CA LEU A 74 0.96 8.08 3.85
C LEU A 74 0.29 9.31 4.43
N SER A 75 -0.16 9.21 5.70
CA SER A 75 -0.77 10.34 6.40
C SER A 75 0.15 11.56 6.43
N LEU A 76 1.42 11.36 6.79
CA LEU A 76 2.40 12.45 6.85
C LEU A 76 2.65 13.06 5.46
N PHE A 77 2.77 12.23 4.43
CA PHE A 77 2.96 12.69 3.06
C PHE A 77 1.77 13.55 2.59
N LEU A 78 0.53 13.09 2.79
CA LEU A 78 -0.66 13.83 2.38
C LEU A 78 -0.81 15.15 3.14
N LEU A 79 -0.56 15.15 4.45
CA LEU A 79 -0.55 16.38 5.25
C LEU A 79 0.51 17.37 4.75
N TYR A 80 1.67 16.89 4.31
CA TYR A 80 2.71 17.73 3.71
C TYR A 80 2.31 18.30 2.33
N GLN A 81 1.34 17.68 1.64
CA GLN A 81 0.79 18.14 0.36
C GLN A 81 -0.49 18.98 0.52
N ASP A 82 -0.68 19.57 1.71
CA ASP A 82 -1.81 20.41 2.11
C ASP A 82 -3.17 19.69 2.12
N PHE A 83 -3.18 18.35 2.18
CA PHE A 83 -4.40 17.63 2.53
C PHE A 83 -4.67 17.76 4.03
N SER A 84 -5.94 17.70 4.38
CA SER A 84 -6.43 17.66 5.76
C SER A 84 -7.17 16.35 6.00
N LYS A 85 -7.14 15.85 7.24
CA LYS A 85 -7.93 14.67 7.61
C LYS A 85 -9.41 15.05 7.75
N GLY A 86 -10.29 14.16 7.32
CA GLY A 86 -11.73 14.29 7.53
C GLY A 86 -12.06 14.38 9.03
N SER A 87 -13.04 15.22 9.36
CA SER A 87 -13.44 15.41 10.77
C SER A 87 -14.20 14.21 11.34
N VAL A 88 -14.94 13.49 10.50
CA VAL A 88 -15.74 12.32 10.90
C VAL A 88 -14.96 11.03 10.67
N ASP A 89 -14.24 10.97 9.55
CA ASP A 89 -13.40 9.84 9.17
C ASP A 89 -11.93 10.28 9.03
N PRO A 90 -11.05 9.90 9.98
CA PRO A 90 -9.62 10.22 9.92
C PRO A 90 -8.84 9.50 8.81
N THR A 91 -9.45 8.51 8.14
CA THR A 91 -8.87 7.81 6.99
C THR A 91 -9.13 8.54 5.67
N LEU A 92 -10.11 9.44 5.65
CA LEU A 92 -10.39 10.32 4.53
C LEU A 92 -9.46 11.53 4.55
N PHE A 93 -8.84 11.83 3.41
CA PHE A 93 -8.00 13.02 3.21
C PHE A 93 -8.68 13.95 2.22
N ILE A 94 -8.66 15.24 2.50
CA ILE A 94 -9.39 16.25 1.72
C ILE A 94 -8.48 17.46 1.50
N ARG A 95 -8.37 17.89 0.26
CA ARG A 95 -7.73 19.17 -0.10
C ARG A 95 -8.73 20.05 -0.85
N ARG A 96 -8.84 21.32 -0.44
CA ARG A 96 -9.73 22.30 -1.07
C ARG A 96 -8.91 23.33 -1.83
N ASN A 97 -9.16 23.43 -3.13
CA ASN A 97 -8.56 24.44 -4.00
C ASN A 97 -9.67 25.33 -4.56
N GLY A 98 -10.02 26.40 -3.83
CA GLY A 98 -11.16 27.24 -4.19
C GLY A 98 -12.48 26.47 -4.09
N ASN A 99 -13.19 26.31 -5.21
CA ASN A 99 -14.42 25.52 -5.30
C ASN A 99 -14.16 24.03 -5.56
N ASP A 100 -12.93 23.64 -5.91
CA ASP A 100 -12.59 22.26 -6.23
C ASP A 100 -12.24 21.48 -4.96
N LEU A 101 -12.81 20.29 -4.85
CA LEU A 101 -12.57 19.35 -3.77
C LEU A 101 -11.80 18.15 -4.32
N LEU A 102 -10.61 17.92 -3.76
CA LEU A 102 -9.85 16.70 -4.00
C LEU A 102 -10.02 15.78 -2.79
N LEU A 103 -10.41 14.55 -3.06
CA LEU A 103 -10.59 13.45 -2.12
C LEU A 103 -9.48 12.42 -2.32
#